data_AF-A0A9P8XPK0-F1
#
_entry.id   AF-A0A9P8XPK0-F1
#
_cell.length_a   1.000
_cell.length_b   1.000
_cell.length_c   1.000
_cell.angle_alpha   90.00
_cell.angle_beta   90.00
_cell.angle_gamma   90.00
#
_symmetry.space_group_name_H-M   'P 1'
#
loop_
_entity.id
_entity.type
_entity.pdbx_description
1 polymer ?
#
loop_
_entity_poly.entity_id
_entity_poly.type
_entity_poly.pdbx_seq_one_letter_code
_entity_poly.pdbx_strand_id
1 'polypeptide(L)'
;PKLSNTTLVVDALDECDKAEKYRTRLLKLILHLAAESRAKWLLSCRNEVILEGNIPPEQSSAILSLESKDNAAHVRLGVDEYIQRRISKISEDDPELQKRIGKQLREKANGTFFLVSLVAQELERAPQWELEQILADMLPGLNELY
;
A
#
# COMPACT_ATOMS: atom_id res chain seq x y z
N PRO A 1 -9.75 -34.77 -2.16
CA PRO A 1 -10.39 -33.46 -2.48
C PRO A 1 -9.47 -32.61 -3.37
N LYS A 2 -9.86 -32.38 -4.64
CA LYS A 2 -9.08 -31.59 -5.60
C LYS A 2 -9.54 -30.13 -5.54
N LEU A 3 -8.71 -29.24 -5.00
CA LEU A 3 -8.90 -27.80 -5.02
C LEU A 3 -8.51 -27.25 -6.40
N SER A 4 -9.29 -27.58 -7.43
CA SER A 4 -9.07 -27.03 -8.77
C SER A 4 -9.57 -25.59 -8.80
N ASN A 5 -8.64 -24.63 -8.82
CA ASN A 5 -8.85 -23.18 -8.86
C ASN A 5 -9.05 -22.47 -7.50
N THR A 6 -8.22 -22.82 -6.52
CA THR A 6 -8.14 -22.08 -5.25
C THR A 6 -6.98 -21.07 -5.29
N THR A 7 -7.23 -19.86 -4.80
CA THR A 7 -6.18 -18.87 -4.52
C THR A 7 -6.07 -18.69 -3.01
N LEU A 8 -4.86 -18.76 -2.48
CA LEU A 8 -4.53 -18.51 -1.09
C LEU A 8 -3.83 -17.16 -1.01
N VAL A 9 -4.31 -16.30 -0.12
CA VAL A 9 -3.75 -14.96 0.09
C VAL A 9 -3.26 -14.89 1.52
N VAL A 10 -2.00 -14.53 1.70
CA VAL A 10 -1.38 -14.26 3.00
C VAL A 10 -0.95 -12.80 2.99
N ASP A 11 -1.57 -12.00 3.83
CA ASP A 11 -1.30 -10.58 3.95
C ASP A 11 -0.33 -10.30 5.10
N ALA A 12 0.59 -9.36 4.91
CA ALA A 12 1.56 -8.87 5.90
C ALA A 12 2.33 -9.98 6.63
N LEU A 13 3.05 -10.83 5.88
CA LEU A 13 3.84 -11.92 6.46
C LEU A 13 4.86 -11.42 7.51
N ASP A 14 5.35 -10.19 7.35
CA ASP A 14 6.27 -9.53 8.28
C ASP A 14 5.69 -9.34 9.69
N GLU A 15 4.36 -9.30 9.83
CA GLU A 15 3.66 -9.12 11.10
C GLU A 15 3.36 -10.44 11.82
N CYS A 16 3.62 -11.59 11.19
CA CYS A 16 3.31 -12.90 11.76
C CYS A 16 4.16 -13.26 13.00
N ASP A 17 5.38 -12.73 13.09
CA ASP A 17 6.24 -12.90 14.26
C ASP A 17 7.29 -11.79 14.32
N LYS A 18 7.69 -11.39 15.53
CA LYS A 18 8.77 -10.41 15.74
C LYS A 18 10.15 -11.00 15.45
N ALA A 19 10.31 -12.30 15.66
CA ALA A 19 11.55 -13.00 15.44
C ALA A 19 11.67 -13.42 13.96
N GLU A 20 12.64 -12.80 13.29
CA GLU A 20 13.05 -13.04 11.91
C GLU A 20 13.03 -14.52 11.51
N LYS A 21 13.67 -15.37 12.33
CA LYS A 21 13.78 -16.81 12.09
C LYS A 21 12.45 -17.52 11.87
N TYR A 22 11.38 -17.08 12.53
CA TYR A 22 10.06 -17.71 12.41
C TYR A 22 9.36 -17.26 11.13
N ARG A 23 9.51 -15.99 10.74
CA ARG A 23 9.00 -15.47 9.47
C ARG A 23 9.68 -16.14 8.28
N THR A 24 11.00 -16.25 8.29
CA THR A 24 11.76 -16.95 7.24
C THR A 24 11.35 -18.42 7.14
N ARG A 25 11.11 -19.10 8.29
CA ARG A 25 10.63 -20.49 8.30
C ARG A 25 9.23 -20.61 7.70
N LEU A 26 8.33 -19.69 8.02
CA LEU A 26 6.99 -19.65 7.47
C LEU A 26 7.01 -19.38 5.96
N LEU A 27 7.82 -18.42 5.50
CA LEU A 27 8.03 -18.17 4.08
C LEU A 27 8.47 -19.44 3.35
N LYS A 28 9.52 -20.11 3.83
CA LYS A 28 10.01 -21.36 3.22
C LYS A 28 8.95 -22.46 3.18
N LEU A 29 8.14 -22.58 4.22
CA LEU A 29 7.02 -23.54 4.24
C LEU A 29 5.98 -23.18 3.18
N ILE A 30 5.59 -21.91 3.06
CA ILE A 30 4.63 -21.45 2.05
C ILE A 30 5.17 -21.73 0.64
N LEU A 31 6.43 -21.41 0.36
CA LEU A 31 7.05 -21.64 -0.94
C LEU A 31 7.10 -23.14 -1.30
N HIS A 32 7.37 -24.00 -0.31
CA HIS A 32 7.33 -25.44 -0.48
C HIS A 32 5.91 -25.95 -0.80
N LEU A 33 4.91 -25.51 -0.03
CA LEU A 33 3.50 -25.86 -0.28
C LEU A 33 2.99 -25.33 -1.62
N ALA A 34 3.45 -24.15 -2.04
CA ALA A 34 3.09 -23.55 -3.32
C ALA A 34 3.64 -24.36 -4.51
N ALA A 35 4.84 -24.94 -4.39
CA ALA A 35 5.43 -25.78 -5.42
C ALA A 35 4.67 -27.11 -5.63
N GLU A 36 4.10 -27.68 -4.56
CA GLU A 36 3.38 -28.96 -4.62
C GLU A 36 1.87 -28.80 -4.87
N SER A 37 1.34 -27.59 -4.70
CA SER A 37 -0.10 -27.32 -4.81
C SER A 37 -0.49 -26.82 -6.20
N ARG A 38 -1.73 -27.12 -6.59
CA ARG A 38 -2.38 -26.47 -7.76
C ARG A 38 -3.05 -25.14 -7.41
N ALA A 39 -2.99 -24.72 -6.14
CA ALA A 39 -3.51 -23.44 -5.70
C ALA A 39 -2.54 -22.31 -6.09
N LYS A 40 -3.09 -21.14 -6.42
CA LYS A 40 -2.30 -19.92 -6.62
C LYS A 40 -2.03 -19.30 -5.25
N TRP A 41 -0.82 -18.82 -5.01
CA TRP A 41 -0.45 -18.14 -3.78
C TRP A 41 -0.15 -16.68 -4.07
N LEU A 42 -0.73 -15.79 -3.28
CA LEU A 42 -0.40 -14.37 -3.24
C LEU A 42 0.06 -14.03 -1.83
N LEU A 43 1.26 -13.49 -1.73
CA LEU A 43 1.90 -13.13 -0.48
C LEU A 43 2.23 -11.65 -0.53
N SER A 44 1.88 -10.91 0.52
CA SER A 44 2.40 -9.56 0.77
C SER A 44 3.28 -9.56 2.01
N CYS A 45 4.35 -8.78 1.96
CA CYS A 45 5.25 -8.50 3.08
C CYS A 45 6.16 -7.33 2.75
N ARG A 46 6.85 -6.78 3.75
CA ARG A 46 7.94 -5.84 3.49
C ARG A 46 9.15 -6.52 2.84
N ASN A 47 9.97 -5.72 2.15
CA ASN A 47 11.11 -6.20 1.37
C ASN A 47 12.15 -6.96 2.22
N GLU A 48 12.28 -6.64 3.51
CA GLU A 48 13.24 -7.28 4.43
C GLU A 48 13.01 -8.79 4.52
N VAL A 49 11.75 -9.22 4.63
CA VAL A 49 11.39 -10.64 4.75
C VAL A 49 11.77 -11.43 3.49
N ILE A 50 11.69 -10.79 2.32
CA ILE A 50 12.10 -11.38 1.04
C ILE A 50 13.62 -11.55 0.97
N LEU A 51 14.38 -10.54 1.40
CA LEU A 51 15.85 -10.56 1.42
C LEU A 51 16.38 -11.63 2.40
N GLU A 52 15.80 -11.71 3.60
CA GLU A 52 16.11 -12.72 4.64
C GLU A 52 15.72 -14.15 4.18
N GLY A 53 14.65 -14.23 3.39
CA GLY A 53 14.02 -15.45 2.91
C GLY A 53 14.91 -16.39 2.10
N ASN A 54 15.91 -15.85 1.40
CA ASN A 54 16.68 -16.54 0.34
C ASN A 54 15.75 -17.24 -0.67
N ILE A 55 14.89 -16.46 -1.32
CA ILE A 55 13.91 -16.98 -2.29
C ILE A 55 14.63 -17.70 -3.44
N PRO A 56 14.19 -18.92 -3.83
CA PRO A 56 14.82 -19.64 -4.92
C PRO A 56 14.75 -18.89 -6.27
N PRO A 57 15.77 -19.00 -7.14
CA PRO A 57 15.80 -18.30 -8.43
C PRO A 57 14.57 -18.54 -9.32
N GLU A 58 14.01 -19.75 -9.27
CA GLU A 58 12.80 -20.13 -10.00
C GLU A 58 11.55 -19.34 -9.60
N GLN A 59 11.54 -18.75 -8.40
CA GLN A 59 10.42 -17.97 -7.86
C GLN A 59 10.70 -16.46 -7.90
N SER A 60 11.94 -16.03 -8.19
CA SER A 60 12.32 -14.62 -8.22
C SER A 60 11.55 -13.80 -9.24
N SER A 61 11.13 -14.40 -10.36
CA SER A 61 10.33 -13.72 -11.39
C SER A 61 8.88 -13.43 -10.98
N ALA A 62 8.40 -14.08 -9.92
CA ALA A 62 7.07 -13.85 -9.35
C ALA A 62 7.05 -12.76 -8.27
N ILE A 63 8.22 -12.25 -7.87
CA ILE A 63 8.33 -11.18 -6.87
C ILE A 63 8.01 -9.83 -7.53
N LEU A 64 7.00 -9.14 -6.98
CA LEU A 64 6.66 -7.78 -7.36
C LEU A 64 6.98 -6.83 -6.21
N SER A 65 8.05 -6.06 -6.33
CA SER A 65 8.33 -4.96 -5.39
C SER A 65 7.68 -3.67 -5.87
N LEU A 66 6.80 -3.09 -5.05
CA LEU A 66 6.14 -1.82 -5.35
C LEU A 66 7.09 -0.61 -5.24
N GLU A 67 8.21 -0.79 -4.53
CA GLU A 67 9.23 0.25 -4.28
C GLU A 67 10.38 0.23 -5.29
N SER A 68 10.39 -0.73 -6.23
CA SER A 68 11.36 -0.74 -7.31
C SER A 68 11.24 0.56 -8.12
N LYS A 69 12.35 1.06 -8.70
CA LYS A 69 12.37 2.37 -9.38
C LYS A 69 11.24 2.52 -10.41
N ASP A 70 10.99 1.49 -11.20
CA ASP A 70 9.96 1.53 -12.26
C ASP A 70 8.55 1.46 -11.66
N ASN A 71 8.32 0.58 -10.67
CA ASN A 71 7.00 0.42 -10.06
C ASN A 71 6.64 1.59 -9.14
N ALA A 72 7.60 2.19 -8.46
CA ALA A 72 7.38 3.35 -7.60
C ALA A 72 6.84 4.55 -8.40
N ALA A 73 7.28 4.72 -9.65
CA ALA A 73 6.73 5.74 -10.54
C ALA A 73 5.26 5.45 -10.90
N HIS A 74 4.92 4.18 -11.19
CA HIS A 74 3.54 3.76 -11.44
C HIS A 74 2.64 3.91 -10.21
N VAL A 75 3.12 3.52 -9.04
CA VAL A 75 2.42 3.70 -7.76
C VAL A 75 2.16 5.18 -7.52
N ARG A 76 3.18 6.03 -7.67
CA ARG A 76 3.05 7.48 -7.51
C ARG A 76 2.02 8.07 -8.47
N LEU A 77 2.05 7.67 -9.74
CA LEU A 77 1.07 8.11 -10.74
C LEU A 77 -0.35 7.70 -10.32
N GLY A 78 -0.54 6.47 -9.86
CA GLY A 78 -1.84 5.99 -9.37
C GLY A 78 -2.32 6.75 -8.13
N VAL A 79 -1.42 7.12 -7.22
CA VAL A 79 -1.75 7.97 -6.06
C VAL A 79 -2.15 9.37 -6.53
N ASP A 80 -1.42 9.96 -7.48
CA ASP A 80 -1.73 11.27 -8.04
C ASP A 80 -3.11 11.29 -8.72
N GLU A 81 -3.45 10.25 -9.49
CA GLU A 81 -4.78 10.08 -10.09
C GLU A 81 -5.87 9.92 -9.02
N TYR A 82 -5.60 9.13 -7.98
CA TYR A 82 -6.52 8.95 -6.87
C TYR A 82 -6.78 10.26 -6.12
N ILE A 83 -5.74 11.06 -5.87
CA ILE A 83 -5.83 12.40 -5.28
C ILE A 83 -6.74 13.30 -6.13
N GLN A 84 -6.51 13.35 -7.45
CA GLN A 84 -7.33 14.19 -8.34
C GLN A 84 -8.81 13.80 -8.29
N ARG A 85 -9.10 12.50 -8.35
CA ARG A 85 -10.48 11.99 -8.28
C ARG A 85 -11.16 12.27 -6.94
N ARG A 86 -10.39 12.34 -5.84
CA ARG A 86 -10.93 12.68 -4.52
C ARG A 86 -11.23 14.16 -4.40
N ILE A 87 -10.31 15.01 -4.84
CA ILE A 87 -10.44 16.46 -4.75
C ILE A 87 -11.58 16.99 -5.60
N SER A 88 -11.80 16.41 -6.78
CA SER A 88 -12.93 16.80 -7.64
C SER A 88 -14.28 16.66 -6.94
N LYS A 89 -14.38 15.78 -5.93
CA LYS A 89 -15.61 15.59 -5.14
C LYS A 89 -15.75 16.55 -3.96
N ILE A 90 -14.65 17.12 -3.48
CA ILE A 90 -14.64 17.99 -2.29
C ILE A 90 -15.21 19.37 -2.64
N SER A 91 -14.92 19.90 -3.82
CA SER A 91 -15.44 21.20 -4.24
C SER A 91 -15.45 21.31 -5.76
N GLU A 92 -16.58 21.04 -6.41
CA GLU A 92 -16.70 21.09 -7.88
C GLU A 92 -16.52 22.51 -8.44
N ASP A 93 -16.88 23.55 -7.67
CA ASP A 93 -16.95 24.94 -8.14
C ASP A 93 -15.79 25.84 -7.69
N ASP A 94 -14.77 25.31 -7.00
CA ASP A 94 -13.60 26.09 -6.53
C ASP A 94 -12.26 25.47 -6.97
N PRO A 95 -11.79 25.78 -8.19
CA PRO A 95 -10.54 25.26 -8.73
C PRO A 95 -9.28 25.65 -7.94
N GLU A 96 -9.27 26.82 -7.30
CA GLU A 96 -8.13 27.28 -6.51
C GLU A 96 -8.03 26.51 -5.18
N LEU A 97 -9.17 26.25 -4.53
CA LEU A 97 -9.24 25.37 -3.37
C LEU A 97 -8.79 23.96 -3.74
N GLN A 98 -9.32 23.37 -4.82
CA GLN A 98 -8.91 22.05 -5.29
C GLN A 98 -7.39 21.95 -5.48
N LYS A 99 -6.80 22.96 -6.12
CA LYS A 99 -5.35 23.03 -6.37
C LYS A 99 -4.55 23.09 -5.06
N ARG A 100 -5.01 23.86 -4.07
CA ARG A 100 -4.34 23.99 -2.77
C ARG A 100 -4.41 22.69 -1.97
N ILE A 101 -5.61 22.09 -1.85
CA ILE A 101 -5.82 20.79 -1.20
C ILE A 101 -4.95 19.72 -1.86
N GLY A 102 -4.91 19.69 -3.20
CA GLY A 102 -4.13 18.70 -3.94
C GLY A 102 -2.64 18.87 -3.83
N LYS A 103 -2.14 20.08 -3.64
CA LYS A 103 -0.74 20.29 -3.34
C LYS A 103 -0.39 19.71 -1.96
N GLN A 104 -1.19 20.04 -0.94
CA GLN A 104 -0.93 19.58 0.42
C GLN A 104 -1.09 18.06 0.59
N LEU A 105 -2.11 17.46 -0.04
CA LEU A 105 -2.27 16.00 -0.02
C LEU A 105 -1.08 15.27 -0.66
N ARG A 106 -0.54 15.78 -1.77
CA ARG A 106 0.65 15.19 -2.41
C ARG A 106 1.88 15.29 -1.52
N GLU A 107 2.10 16.46 -0.92
CA GLU A 107 3.25 16.70 -0.04
C GLU A 107 3.18 15.83 1.21
N LYS A 108 1.99 15.68 1.81
CA LYS A 108 1.81 14.97 3.08
C LYS A 108 1.57 13.46 2.96
N ALA A 109 0.96 12.98 1.87
CA ALA A 109 0.68 11.56 1.71
C ALA A 109 1.92 10.70 1.42
N ASN A 110 3.05 11.32 1.06
CA ASN A 110 4.31 10.65 0.79
C ASN A 110 4.17 9.43 -0.14
N GLY A 111 3.31 9.53 -1.16
CA GLY A 111 3.07 8.42 -2.11
C GLY A 111 2.26 7.25 -1.57
N THR A 112 1.51 7.40 -0.47
CA THR A 112 0.65 6.33 0.08
C THR A 112 -0.84 6.61 -0.16
N PHE A 113 -1.56 5.62 -0.68
CA PHE A 113 -3.01 5.72 -0.88
C PHE A 113 -3.78 5.87 0.43
N PHE A 114 -3.29 5.24 1.51
CA PHE A 114 -3.98 5.21 2.79
C PHE A 114 -4.15 6.62 3.38
N LEU A 115 -3.07 7.41 3.46
CA LEU A 115 -3.14 8.79 3.95
C LEU A 115 -4.07 9.67 3.12
N VAL A 116 -4.00 9.56 1.79
CA VAL A 116 -4.93 10.30 0.92
C VAL A 116 -6.37 9.89 1.21
N SER A 117 -6.63 8.60 1.35
CA SER A 117 -8.00 8.09 1.54
C SER A 117 -8.62 8.54 2.86
N LEU A 118 -7.84 8.51 3.95
CA LEU A 118 -8.24 8.94 5.27
C LEU A 118 -8.59 10.42 5.26
N VAL A 119 -7.71 11.24 4.70
CA VAL A 119 -7.87 12.69 4.75
C VAL A 119 -8.92 13.17 3.78
N ALA A 120 -8.97 12.61 2.56
CA ALA A 120 -10.04 12.89 1.62
C ALA A 120 -11.42 12.58 2.23
N GLN A 121 -11.54 11.52 3.02
CA GLN A 121 -12.80 11.19 3.68
C GLN A 121 -13.19 12.23 4.75
N GLU A 122 -12.23 12.75 5.52
CA GLU A 122 -12.50 13.81 6.50
C GLU A 122 -12.85 15.13 5.80
N LEU A 123 -12.13 15.49 4.73
CA LEU A 123 -12.40 16.68 3.93
C LEU A 123 -13.76 16.63 3.23
N GLU A 124 -14.18 15.47 2.72
CA GLU A 124 -15.51 15.27 2.11
C GLU A 124 -16.67 15.47 3.11
N ARG A 125 -16.41 15.36 4.42
CA ARG A 125 -17.42 15.50 5.48
C ARG A 125 -17.40 16.86 6.16
N ALA A 126 -16.30 17.59 6.03
CA ALA A 126 -16.08 18.84 6.71
C ALA A 126 -16.65 20.04 5.94
N PRO A 127 -17.10 21.10 6.64
CA PRO A 127 -17.46 22.35 5.99
C PRO A 127 -16.21 23.03 5.41
N GLN A 128 -16.40 23.84 4.36
CA GLN A 128 -15.30 24.46 3.60
C GLN A 128 -14.31 25.27 4.47
N TRP A 129 -14.78 25.90 5.55
CA TRP A 129 -13.95 26.70 6.46
C TRP A 129 -13.02 25.87 7.35
N GLU A 130 -13.24 24.56 7.48
CA GLU A 130 -12.46 23.65 8.31
C GLU A 130 -11.39 22.87 7.51
N LEU A 131 -11.50 22.87 6.18
CA LEU A 131 -10.63 22.09 5.29
C LEU A 131 -9.14 22.39 5.48
N GLU A 132 -8.78 23.67 5.64
CA GLU A 132 -7.39 24.08 5.88
C GLU A 132 -6.84 23.54 7.21
N GLN A 133 -7.68 23.51 8.25
CA GLN A 133 -7.29 23.01 9.56
C GLN A 133 -7.06 21.50 9.52
N ILE A 134 -7.97 20.75 8.90
CA ILE A 134 -7.83 19.29 8.69
C ILE A 134 -6.54 18.97 7.92
N LEU A 135 -6.24 19.76 6.88
CA LEU A 135 -5.01 19.61 6.13
C LEU A 135 -3.78 19.98 6.94
N ALA A 136 -3.85 20.97 7.82
CA ALA A 136 -2.75 21.36 8.70
C ALA A 136 -2.45 20.27 9.75
N ASP A 137 -3.48 19.69 10.36
CA ASP A 137 -3.40 18.68 11.41
C ASP A 137 -2.96 17.30 10.90
N MET A 138 -2.96 17.10 9.58
CA MET A 138 -2.30 15.94 8.99
C MET A 138 -0.84 15.84 9.39
N LEU A 139 -0.49 14.76 10.11
CA LEU A 139 0.88 14.36 10.35
C LEU A 139 1.54 13.89 9.03
N PRO A 140 2.77 14.33 8.74
CA PRO A 140 3.51 13.83 7.58
C PRO A 140 3.97 12.38 7.84
N GLY A 141 3.33 11.44 7.15
CA GLY A 141 3.76 10.03 7.13
C GLY A 141 3.26 9.18 8.30
N LEU A 142 2.95 7.91 8.01
CA LEU A 142 2.54 6.88 8.98
C LEU A 142 3.71 6.27 9.77
N ASN A 143 4.87 6.94 9.84
CA ASN A 143 6.05 6.32 10.44
C ASN A 143 5.91 6.05 11.96
N GLU A 144 4.91 6.61 12.63
CA GLU A 144 4.64 6.37 14.06
C GLU A 144 3.58 5.30 14.33
N LEU A 145 2.89 4.78 13.30
CA LEU A 145 1.75 3.86 13.47
C LEU A 145 2.09 2.38 13.31
N TYR A 146 3.33 2.03 12.92
CA TYR A 146 3.79 0.65 12.74
C TYR A 146 5.26 0.46 13.13
#